data_AF-A0A498DAI3-F1
#
_entry.id   AF-A0A498DAI3-F1
#
_cell.length_a   1.000
_cell.length_b   1.000
_cell.length_c   1.000
_cell.angle_alpha   90.00
_cell.angle_beta   90.00
_cell.angle_gamma   90.00
#
_symmetry.space_group_name_H-M   'P 1'
#
loop_
_entity.id
_entity.type
_entity.pdbx_description
1 polymer ?
#
loop_
_entity_poly.entity_id
_entity_poly.type
_entity_poly.pdbx_seq_one_letter_code
_entity_poly.pdbx_strand_id
1 'polypeptide(L)'
;MYDNNWNYYIDQLWQYIQRQDTMIQSLTERLEKLESDFKNKPTTSIEKVEYKFDQLKVDTLSGTLHIGISPEELQKMDDITLPNTTNQPRPPFQQQLQSEIQGFIQNNGPELIRNLSEKEGLNHQTFNHDLLLEDISKQIPGRISYYKQEAINSMGNLSEEHLQRYISTKIKDEIHQSLARYMKNLQKGEDQ
;
A
#
# COMPACT_ATOMS: atom_id res chain seq x y z
N MET A 1 52.09 5.76 3.25
CA MET A 1 51.17 4.71 3.72
C MET A 1 49.70 5.18 3.62
N TYR A 2 49.26 5.68 2.46
CA TYR A 2 47.85 6.08 2.23
C TYR A 2 47.20 5.36 1.02
N ASP A 3 47.98 4.72 0.15
CA ASP A 3 47.47 4.04 -1.06
C ASP A 3 46.64 2.77 -0.81
N ASN A 4 46.85 2.08 0.31
CA ASN A 4 46.12 0.82 0.57
C ASN A 4 44.62 1.04 0.84
N ASN A 5 44.24 2.16 1.45
CA ASN A 5 42.82 2.47 1.69
C ASN A 5 42.10 2.87 0.40
N TRP A 6 42.81 3.48 -0.55
CA TRP A 6 42.24 3.84 -1.86
C TRP A 6 41.93 2.60 -2.69
N ASN A 7 42.86 1.66 -2.76
CA ASN A 7 42.64 0.39 -3.47
C ASN A 7 41.47 -0.41 -2.87
N TYR A 8 41.38 -0.49 -1.54
CA TYR A 8 40.25 -1.14 -0.87
C TYR A 8 38.91 -0.46 -1.18
N TYR A 9 38.86 0.87 -1.18
CA TYR A 9 37.65 1.61 -1.53
C TYR A 9 37.22 1.38 -2.98
N ILE A 10 38.18 1.34 -3.92
CA ILE A 10 37.92 1.03 -5.33
C ILE A 10 37.38 -0.40 -5.50
N ASP A 11 37.95 -1.38 -4.78
CA ASP A 11 37.47 -2.77 -4.84
C ASP A 11 36.04 -2.91 -4.30
N GLN A 12 35.70 -2.19 -3.23
CA GLN A 12 34.34 -2.16 -2.68
C GLN A 12 33.35 -1.50 -3.64
N LEU A 13 33.75 -0.40 -4.29
CA LEU A 13 32.94 0.24 -5.33
C LEU A 13 32.72 -0.70 -6.51
N TRP A 14 33.74 -1.44 -6.94
CA TRP A 14 33.64 -2.37 -8.04
C TRP A 14 32.63 -3.49 -7.74
N GLN A 15 32.69 -4.06 -6.53
CA GLN A 15 31.73 -5.07 -6.07
C GLN A 15 30.30 -4.51 -6.01
N TYR A 16 30.13 -3.27 -5.55
CA TYR A 16 28.82 -2.62 -5.51
C TYR A 16 28.25 -2.37 -6.91
N ILE A 17 29.08 -1.98 -7.88
CA ILE A 17 28.68 -1.82 -9.28
C ILE A 17 28.25 -3.16 -9.88
N GLN A 18 29.03 -4.23 -9.67
CA GLN A 18 28.69 -5.57 -10.19
C GLN A 18 27.37 -6.09 -9.62
N ARG A 19 27.14 -5.89 -8.32
CA ARG A 19 25.90 -6.30 -7.67
C ARG A 19 24.69 -5.55 -8.23
N GLN A 20 24.84 -4.26 -8.50
CA GLN A 20 23.78 -3.46 -9.13
C GLN A 20 23.53 -3.91 -10.57
N ASP A 21 24.57 -4.18 -11.35
CA ASP A 21 24.44 -4.65 -12.73
C ASP A 21 23.66 -5.98 -12.79
N THR A 22 24.00 -6.93 -11.92
CA THR A 22 23.28 -8.21 -11.80
C THR A 22 21.81 -8.00 -11.42
N MET A 23 21.55 -7.07 -10.49
CA MET A 23 20.17 -6.76 -10.09
C MET A 23 19.38 -6.15 -11.25
N ILE A 24 19.97 -5.21 -11.99
CA ILE A 24 19.36 -4.58 -13.16
C ILE A 24 19.03 -5.63 -14.22
N GLN A 25 19.97 -6.53 -14.54
CA GLN A 25 19.73 -7.62 -15.50
C GLN A 25 18.57 -8.51 -15.05
N SER A 26 18.53 -8.93 -13.79
CA SER A 26 17.45 -9.78 -13.27
C SER A 26 16.08 -9.09 -13.31
N LEU A 27 16.03 -7.77 -13.11
CA LEU A 27 14.79 -7.00 -13.19
C LEU A 27 14.33 -6.87 -14.65
N THR A 28 15.25 -6.61 -15.57
CA THR A 28 14.98 -6.53 -17.01
C THR A 28 14.43 -7.86 -17.53
N GLU A 29 15.05 -8.99 -17.19
CA GLU A 29 14.56 -10.32 -17.59
C GLU A 29 13.15 -10.60 -17.07
N ARG A 30 12.86 -10.22 -15.82
CA ARG A 30 11.52 -10.38 -15.24
C ARG A 30 10.49 -9.48 -15.92
N LEU A 31 10.88 -8.27 -16.32
CA LEU A 31 10.04 -7.35 -17.07
C LEU A 31 9.73 -7.90 -18.46
N GLU A 32 10.73 -8.38 -19.20
CA GLU A 32 10.56 -8.99 -20.52
C GLU A 32 9.66 -10.22 -20.46
N LYS A 33 9.83 -11.06 -19.44
CA LYS A 33 8.97 -12.22 -19.21
C LYS A 33 7.52 -11.78 -18.96
N LEU A 34 7.31 -10.78 -18.13
CA LEU A 34 5.98 -10.26 -17.83
C LEU A 34 5.32 -9.67 -19.09
N GLU A 35 6.06 -8.90 -19.89
CA GLU A 35 5.58 -8.36 -21.17
C GLU A 35 5.19 -9.47 -22.15
N SER A 36 5.98 -10.54 -22.22
CA SER A 36 5.66 -11.72 -23.03
C SER A 36 4.38 -12.42 -22.55
N ASP A 37 4.20 -12.57 -21.23
CA ASP A 37 3.00 -13.18 -20.63
C ASP A 37 1.73 -12.35 -20.92
N PHE A 38 1.84 -11.02 -21.03
CA PHE A 38 0.73 -10.15 -21.42
C PHE A 38 0.41 -10.23 -22.93
N LYS A 39 1.42 -10.35 -23.79
CA LYS A 39 1.22 -10.48 -25.25
C LYS A 39 0.59 -11.80 -25.67
N ASN A 40 0.80 -12.88 -24.91
CA ASN A 40 0.33 -14.22 -25.25
C ASN A 40 -1.05 -14.59 -24.68
N LYS A 41 -1.74 -13.69 -23.99
CA LYS A 41 -3.15 -13.92 -23.60
C LYS A 41 -4.07 -13.64 -24.80
N PRO A 42 -4.92 -14.59 -25.22
CA PRO A 42 -5.89 -14.33 -26.27
C PRO A 42 -6.85 -13.23 -25.81
N THR A 43 -6.99 -12.19 -26.62
CA THR A 43 -7.97 -11.12 -26.45
C THR A 43 -9.36 -11.76 -26.42
N THR A 44 -10.02 -11.75 -25.27
CA THR A 44 -11.45 -12.09 -25.21
C THR A 44 -12.19 -11.08 -26.07
N SER A 45 -12.70 -11.55 -27.23
CA SER A 45 -13.58 -10.81 -28.11
C SER A 45 -14.74 -10.25 -27.27
N ILE A 46 -14.79 -8.93 -27.12
CA ILE A 46 -15.92 -8.25 -26.49
C ILE A 46 -17.06 -8.29 -27.50
N GLU A 47 -17.91 -9.31 -27.41
CA GLU A 47 -19.16 -9.34 -28.15
C GLU A 47 -20.06 -8.18 -27.67
N LYS A 48 -20.57 -7.41 -28.64
CA LYS A 48 -21.35 -6.19 -28.44
C LYS A 48 -22.66 -6.51 -27.71
N VAL A 49 -22.75 -6.17 -26.43
CA VAL A 49 -23.99 -6.31 -25.65
C VAL A 49 -24.92 -5.14 -26.00
N GLU A 50 -25.85 -5.35 -26.92
CA GLU A 50 -26.95 -4.40 -27.17
C GLU A 50 -27.98 -4.47 -26.04
N TYR A 51 -28.11 -3.36 -25.32
CA TYR A 51 -29.02 -3.20 -24.20
C TYR A 51 -30.37 -2.66 -24.68
N LYS A 52 -31.45 -3.43 -24.51
CA LYS A 52 -32.83 -2.92 -24.63
C LYS A 52 -33.30 -2.39 -23.27
N PHE A 53 -33.43 -1.08 -23.16
CA PHE A 53 -34.02 -0.40 -22.02
C PHE A 53 -35.54 -0.67 -22.01
N ASP A 54 -36.03 -1.42 -21.02
CA ASP A 54 -37.44 -1.39 -20.67
C ASP A 54 -37.59 -0.62 -19.35
N GLN A 55 -38.48 0.38 -19.33
CA GLN A 55 -38.59 1.35 -18.24
C GLN A 55 -39.34 0.72 -17.05
N LEU A 56 -38.63 0.43 -15.96
CA LEU A 56 -39.26 0.13 -14.68
C LEU A 56 -39.34 1.40 -13.80
N LYS A 57 -40.56 1.73 -13.39
CA LYS A 57 -40.92 2.85 -12.51
C LYS A 57 -40.55 2.53 -11.06
N VAL A 58 -39.80 3.41 -10.40
CA VAL A 58 -39.30 3.22 -9.03
C VAL A 58 -40.17 4.02 -8.04
N ASP A 59 -40.76 3.34 -7.07
CA ASP A 59 -41.29 3.95 -5.84
C ASP A 59 -40.25 3.76 -4.71
N THR A 60 -39.90 4.82 -4.01
CA THR A 60 -38.86 4.84 -2.96
C THR A 60 -39.42 4.47 -1.58
N LEU A 61 -38.73 3.62 -0.81
CA LEU A 61 -39.01 3.42 0.61
C LEU A 61 -37.72 3.63 1.43
N SER A 62 -37.75 4.64 2.29
CA SER A 62 -36.68 5.05 3.21
C SER A 62 -36.55 4.12 4.41
N GLY A 63 -35.33 3.79 4.84
CA GLY A 63 -35.05 3.10 6.10
C GLY A 63 -33.63 3.36 6.62
N THR A 64 -33.50 3.76 7.89
CA THR A 64 -32.23 4.05 8.58
C THR A 64 -31.82 2.83 9.42
N LEU A 65 -30.59 2.32 9.25
CA LEU A 65 -30.07 1.13 9.95
C LEU A 65 -29.28 1.53 11.22
N HIS A 66 -29.77 1.12 12.40
CA HIS A 66 -29.02 1.16 13.67
C HIS A 66 -28.23 -0.14 13.84
N ILE A 67 -26.90 -0.05 13.99
CA ILE A 67 -26.03 -1.22 14.26
C ILE A 67 -25.57 -1.14 15.71
N GLY A 68 -26.10 -2.03 16.56
CA GLY A 68 -25.51 -2.38 17.85
C GLY A 68 -25.07 -3.83 17.78
N ILE A 69 -23.76 -4.09 17.91
CA ILE A 69 -23.21 -5.45 17.91
C ILE A 69 -22.57 -5.69 19.28
N SER A 70 -23.01 -6.75 19.96
CA SER A 70 -22.45 -7.20 21.22
C SER A 70 -21.35 -8.26 20.99
N PRO A 71 -20.33 -8.37 21.86
CA PRO A 71 -19.09 -9.12 21.59
C PRO A 71 -19.24 -10.65 21.52
N GLU A 72 -20.41 -11.21 21.84
CA GLU A 72 -20.63 -12.66 21.93
C GLU A 72 -20.93 -13.34 20.58
N GLU A 73 -21.29 -12.59 19.53
CA GLU A 73 -21.59 -13.17 18.21
C GLU A 73 -20.36 -13.38 17.30
N LEU A 74 -19.21 -12.79 17.63
CA LEU A 74 -17.98 -12.90 16.83
C LEU A 74 -17.31 -14.29 16.92
N GLN A 75 -17.64 -15.11 17.92
CA GLN A 75 -16.98 -16.40 18.14
C GLN A 75 -17.64 -17.60 17.42
N LYS A 76 -18.66 -17.37 16.59
CA LYS A 76 -19.33 -18.42 15.79
C LYS A 76 -18.98 -18.41 14.30
N MET A 77 -18.01 -17.61 13.87
CA MET A 77 -17.64 -17.43 12.45
C MET A 77 -16.47 -18.33 11.98
N ASP A 78 -16.39 -19.57 12.44
CA ASP A 78 -15.36 -20.53 11.99
C ASP A 78 -15.84 -21.54 10.92
N ASP A 79 -17.05 -21.39 10.37
CA ASP A 79 -17.53 -22.27 9.30
C ASP A 79 -18.41 -21.54 8.29
N ILE A 80 -17.78 -20.87 7.31
CA ILE A 80 -18.47 -20.45 6.09
C ILE A 80 -17.63 -20.80 4.86
N THR A 81 -17.94 -21.96 4.30
CA THR A 81 -17.69 -22.29 2.89
C THR A 81 -18.62 -21.42 2.02
N LEU A 82 -18.07 -20.46 1.30
CA LEU A 82 -18.84 -19.45 0.55
C LEU A 82 -19.10 -19.90 -0.90
N PRO A 83 -20.36 -20.14 -1.33
CA PRO A 83 -20.70 -20.17 -2.74
C PRO A 83 -20.74 -18.74 -3.30
N ASN A 84 -20.03 -18.50 -4.41
CA ASN A 84 -19.96 -17.22 -5.10
C ASN A 84 -21.33 -16.75 -5.62
N THR A 85 -21.97 -15.83 -4.91
CA THR A 85 -23.05 -14.99 -5.44
C THR A 85 -22.59 -13.53 -5.48
N THR A 86 -22.21 -13.07 -6.66
CA THR A 86 -21.87 -11.69 -6.98
C THR A 86 -23.13 -10.83 -6.99
N ASN A 87 -23.46 -10.21 -5.85
CA ASN A 87 -24.28 -9.01 -5.74
C ASN A 87 -24.05 -8.32 -4.37
N GLN A 88 -22.81 -8.34 -3.88
CA GLN A 88 -22.41 -7.48 -2.77
C GLN A 88 -22.18 -6.07 -3.33
N PRO A 89 -22.78 -5.02 -2.76
CA PRO A 89 -22.46 -3.64 -3.16
C PRO A 89 -20.96 -3.43 -2.98
N ARG A 90 -20.27 -2.96 -4.02
CA ARG A 90 -18.85 -2.62 -3.91
C ARG A 90 -18.70 -1.60 -2.78
N PRO A 91 -17.80 -1.83 -1.82
CA PRO A 91 -17.55 -0.87 -0.76
C PRO A 91 -17.13 0.47 -1.37
N PRO A 92 -17.49 1.61 -0.78
CA PRO A 92 -17.09 2.92 -1.26
C PRO A 92 -15.57 3.00 -1.51
N PHE A 93 -15.15 3.68 -2.57
CA PHE A 93 -13.74 3.89 -2.95
C PHE A 93 -12.82 4.22 -1.77
N GLN A 94 -13.28 5.10 -0.89
CA GLN A 94 -12.53 5.51 0.30
C GLN A 94 -12.35 4.36 1.31
N GLN A 95 -13.36 3.51 1.50
CA GLN A 95 -13.28 2.34 2.37
C GLN A 95 -12.33 1.30 1.79
N GLN A 96 -12.31 1.10 0.47
CA GLN A 96 -11.37 0.21 -0.20
C GLN A 96 -9.92 0.63 0.03
N LEU A 97 -9.61 1.91 -0.22
CA LEU A 97 -8.27 2.46 0.06
C LEU A 97 -7.90 2.36 1.52
N GLN A 98 -8.83 2.65 2.42
CA GLN A 98 -8.57 2.56 3.86
C GLN A 98 -8.23 1.13 4.27
N SER A 99 -9.00 0.13 3.83
CA SER A 99 -8.72 -1.28 4.10
C SER A 99 -7.39 -1.73 3.49
N GLU A 100 -7.07 -1.30 2.26
CA GLU A 100 -5.80 -1.61 1.61
C GLU A 100 -4.60 -1.08 2.41
N ILE A 101 -4.65 0.18 2.82
CA ILE A 101 -3.58 0.82 3.57
C ILE A 101 -3.48 0.27 5.00
N GLN A 102 -4.60 0.00 5.66
CA GLN A 102 -4.59 -0.64 6.99
C GLN A 102 -3.95 -2.04 6.91
N GLY A 103 -4.29 -2.83 5.89
CA GLY A 103 -3.65 -4.12 5.64
C GLY A 103 -2.14 -3.99 5.43
N PHE A 104 -1.69 -2.97 4.70
CA PHE A 104 -0.26 -2.68 4.56
C PHE A 104 0.40 -2.32 5.90
N ILE A 105 -0.21 -1.45 6.71
CA ILE A 105 0.35 -1.06 8.01
C ILE A 105 0.46 -2.27 8.95
N GLN A 106 -0.56 -3.12 9.00
CA GLN A 106 -0.57 -4.30 9.86
C GLN A 106 0.46 -5.34 9.44
N ASN A 107 0.57 -5.62 8.12
CA ASN A 107 1.44 -6.67 7.61
C ASN A 107 2.90 -6.22 7.45
N ASN A 108 3.14 -4.97 7.06
CA ASN A 108 4.47 -4.46 6.72
C ASN A 108 5.01 -3.44 7.73
N GLY A 109 4.15 -2.81 8.52
CA GLY A 109 4.53 -1.78 9.50
C GLY A 109 5.56 -2.26 10.52
N PRO A 110 5.37 -3.41 11.20
CA PRO A 110 6.34 -3.91 12.18
C PRO A 110 7.72 -4.18 11.57
N GLU A 111 7.76 -4.78 10.38
CA GLU A 111 9.02 -5.06 9.67
C GLU A 111 9.71 -3.77 9.23
N LEU A 112 8.93 -2.81 8.70
CA LEU A 112 9.42 -1.50 8.30
C LEU A 112 10.05 -0.76 9.48
N ILE A 113 9.38 -0.78 10.64
CA ILE A 113 9.90 -0.17 11.86
C ILE A 113 11.19 -0.87 12.30
N ARG A 114 11.22 -2.20 12.32
CA ARG A 114 12.43 -2.96 12.70
C ARG A 114 13.62 -2.60 11.80
N ASN A 115 13.43 -2.66 10.47
CA ASN A 115 14.51 -2.41 9.51
C ASN A 115 15.04 -0.98 9.60
N LEU A 116 14.16 0.01 9.78
CA LEU A 116 14.57 1.40 9.98
C LEU A 116 15.26 1.61 11.35
N SER A 117 14.81 0.92 12.40
CA SER A 117 15.41 1.03 13.74
C SER A 117 16.83 0.45 13.74
N GLU A 118 17.02 -0.71 13.12
CA GLU A 118 18.34 -1.35 12.94
C GLU A 118 19.30 -0.46 12.16
N LYS A 119 18.82 0.19 11.10
CA LYS A 119 19.62 1.11 10.28
C LYS A 119 20.12 2.31 11.07
N GLU A 120 19.30 2.85 11.97
CA GLU A 120 19.65 4.01 12.80
C GLU A 120 20.28 3.59 14.15
N GLY A 121 20.48 2.28 14.40
CA GLY A 121 21.11 1.75 15.61
C GLY A 121 20.26 1.87 16.88
N LEU A 122 18.94 1.99 16.75
CA LEU A 122 18.01 2.18 17.87
C LEU A 122 17.69 0.86 18.59
N ASN A 123 17.53 0.91 19.91
CA ASN A 123 17.05 -0.23 20.69
C ASN A 123 15.54 -0.37 20.52
N HIS A 124 15.04 -1.61 20.53
CA HIS A 124 13.62 -1.92 20.45
C HIS A 124 12.78 -1.26 21.56
N GLN A 125 13.39 -0.92 22.71
CA GLN A 125 12.72 -0.25 23.84
C GLN A 125 12.64 1.29 23.73
N THR A 126 13.26 1.90 22.70
CA THR A 126 13.32 3.36 22.59
C THR A 126 11.93 4.01 22.39
N PHE A 127 10.96 3.29 21.83
CA PHE A 127 9.61 3.77 21.62
C PHE A 127 8.59 2.63 21.55
N ASN A 128 7.31 2.94 21.70
CA ASN A 128 6.22 1.97 21.60
C ASN A 128 5.79 1.81 20.13
N HIS A 129 6.09 0.63 19.57
CA HIS A 129 5.84 0.28 18.17
C HIS A 129 4.34 0.26 17.84
N ASP A 130 3.52 -0.27 18.75
CA ASP A 130 2.08 -0.40 18.57
C ASP A 130 1.39 0.96 18.56
N LEU A 131 1.76 1.84 19.50
CA LEU A 131 1.23 3.21 19.55
C LEU A 131 1.60 4.00 18.29
N LEU A 132 2.82 3.83 17.79
CA LEU A 132 3.27 4.47 16.55
C LEU A 132 2.45 4.02 15.33
N LEU A 133 2.22 2.70 15.19
CA LEU A 133 1.41 2.15 14.11
C LEU A 133 -0.08 2.53 14.24
N GLU A 134 -0.59 2.64 15.46
CA GLU A 134 -1.95 3.12 15.73
C GLU A 134 -2.11 4.58 15.29
N ASP A 135 -1.15 5.44 15.63
CA ASP A 135 -1.18 6.86 15.27
C ASP A 135 -1.07 7.07 13.75
N ILE A 136 -0.24 6.27 13.07
CA ILE A 136 -0.19 6.26 11.59
C ILE A 136 -1.55 5.83 11.03
N SER A 137 -2.16 4.79 11.58
CA SER A 137 -3.46 4.27 11.14
C SER A 137 -4.57 5.31 11.29
N LYS A 138 -4.57 6.08 12.38
CA LYS A 138 -5.55 7.17 12.63
C LYS A 138 -5.44 8.30 11.61
N GLN A 139 -4.27 8.54 11.01
CA GLN A 139 -4.04 9.61 10.04
C GLN A 139 -4.52 9.26 8.63
N ILE A 140 -4.68 7.97 8.31
CA ILE A 140 -4.98 7.49 6.95
C ILE A 140 -6.22 8.13 6.30
N PRO A 141 -7.38 8.27 6.99
CA PRO A 141 -8.56 8.88 6.36
C PRO A 141 -8.31 10.31 5.87
N GLY A 142 -7.56 11.10 6.65
CA GLY A 142 -7.17 12.46 6.28
C GLY A 142 -6.21 12.48 5.09
N ARG A 143 -5.24 11.57 5.07
CA ARG A 143 -4.26 11.45 3.97
C ARG A 143 -4.88 11.00 2.66
N ILE A 144 -5.83 10.06 2.69
CA ILE A 144 -6.60 9.66 1.50
C ILE A 144 -7.32 10.88 0.91
N SER A 145 -7.97 11.67 1.77
CA SER A 145 -8.69 12.88 1.34
C SER A 145 -7.74 13.92 0.72
N TYR A 146 -6.57 14.12 1.34
CA TYR A 146 -5.53 15.03 0.84
C TYR A 146 -5.02 14.63 -0.55
N TYR A 147 -4.56 13.38 -0.72
CA TYR A 147 -3.99 12.94 -2.00
C TYR A 147 -5.04 12.79 -3.10
N LYS A 148 -6.30 12.54 -2.75
CA LYS A 148 -7.42 12.62 -3.70
C LYS A 148 -7.58 14.04 -4.23
N GLN A 149 -7.56 15.05 -3.35
CA GLN A 149 -7.67 16.45 -3.76
C GLN A 149 -6.44 16.90 -4.57
N GLU A 150 -5.23 16.47 -4.18
CA GLU A 150 -4.00 16.70 -4.94
C GLU A 150 -4.11 16.13 -6.36
N ALA A 151 -4.56 14.89 -6.51
CA ALA A 151 -4.72 14.25 -7.81
C ALA A 151 -5.74 14.99 -8.70
N ILE A 152 -6.88 15.40 -8.14
CA ILE A 152 -7.90 16.19 -8.85
C ILE A 152 -7.31 17.52 -9.35
N ASN A 153 -6.52 18.20 -8.51
CA ASN A 153 -5.96 19.51 -8.81
C ASN A 153 -4.79 19.43 -9.81
N SER A 154 -3.96 18.38 -9.76
CA SER A 154 -2.70 18.30 -10.50
C SER A 154 -2.73 17.40 -11.74
N MET A 155 -3.63 16.41 -11.78
CA MET A 155 -3.62 15.36 -12.83
C MET A 155 -4.93 15.28 -13.63
N GLY A 156 -5.96 16.06 -13.26
CA GLY A 156 -7.26 16.04 -13.93
C GLY A 156 -8.01 14.71 -13.71
N ASN A 157 -8.83 14.31 -14.68
CA ASN A 157 -9.63 13.09 -14.57
C ASN A 157 -8.78 11.83 -14.78
N LEU A 158 -8.43 11.17 -13.68
CA LEU A 158 -7.88 9.82 -13.66
C LEU A 158 -9.00 8.78 -13.64
N SER A 159 -8.74 7.59 -14.20
CA SER A 159 -9.60 6.43 -13.92
C SER A 159 -9.51 6.08 -12.44
N GLU A 160 -10.57 5.47 -11.90
CA GLU A 160 -10.64 5.07 -10.49
C GLU A 160 -9.47 4.16 -10.08
N GLU A 161 -9.05 3.24 -10.96
CA GLU A 161 -7.90 2.36 -10.73
C GLU A 161 -6.57 3.14 -10.64
N HIS A 162 -6.32 4.07 -11.56
CA HIS A 162 -5.10 4.88 -11.54
C HIS A 162 -5.08 5.82 -10.32
N LEU A 163 -6.24 6.39 -9.97
CA LEU A 163 -6.39 7.22 -8.79
C LEU A 163 -6.13 6.41 -7.50
N GLN A 164 -6.68 5.20 -7.40
CA GLN A 164 -6.44 4.30 -6.27
C GLN A 164 -4.94 4.00 -6.14
N ARG A 165 -4.30 3.56 -7.23
CA ARG A 165 -2.87 3.22 -7.23
C ARG A 165 -2.01 4.42 -6.84
N TYR A 166 -2.32 5.60 -7.40
CA TYR A 166 -1.60 6.83 -7.08
C TYR A 166 -1.69 7.19 -5.59
N ILE A 167 -2.91 7.23 -5.03
CA ILE A 167 -3.12 7.55 -3.61
C ILE A 167 -2.44 6.50 -2.72
N SER A 168 -2.57 5.23 -3.07
CA SER A 168 -1.96 4.13 -2.29
C SER A 168 -0.44 4.25 -2.24
N THR A 169 0.21 4.45 -3.40
CA THR A 169 1.67 4.64 -3.48
C THR A 169 2.11 5.86 -2.67
N LYS A 170 1.43 7.00 -2.82
CA LYS A 170 1.78 8.23 -2.10
C LYS A 170 1.72 8.05 -0.58
N ILE A 171 0.68 7.40 -0.07
CA ILE A 171 0.54 7.15 1.36
C ILE A 171 1.60 6.18 1.86
N LYS A 172 1.88 5.09 1.12
CA LYS A 172 2.93 4.11 1.49
C LYS A 172 4.31 4.78 1.56
N ASP A 173 4.63 5.61 0.57
CA ASP A 173 5.88 6.38 0.54
C ASP A 173 5.96 7.39 1.70
N GLU A 174 4.85 8.08 2.02
CA GLU A 174 4.77 9.02 3.14
C GLU A 174 4.98 8.32 4.48
N ILE A 175 4.37 7.15 4.69
CA ILE A 175 4.56 6.33 5.89
C ILE A 175 6.05 5.97 6.05
N HIS A 176 6.69 5.48 4.99
CA HIS A 176 8.12 5.16 5.03
C HIS A 176 8.97 6.39 5.38
N GLN A 177 8.73 7.52 4.72
CA GLN A 177 9.50 8.74 4.95
C GLN A 177 9.28 9.33 6.36
N SER A 178 8.05 9.29 6.86
CA SER A 178 7.73 9.80 8.20
C SER A 178 8.36 8.94 9.29
N LEU A 179 8.31 7.61 9.17
CA LEU A 179 8.99 6.68 10.08
C LEU A 179 10.51 6.87 10.06
N ALA A 180 11.12 6.96 8.86
CA ALA A 180 12.56 7.17 8.75
C ALA A 180 13.01 8.49 9.39
N ARG A 181 12.23 9.57 9.21
CA ARG A 181 12.49 10.86 9.85
C ARG A 181 12.31 10.79 11.37
N TYR A 182 11.27 10.11 11.84
CA TYR A 182 11.01 9.91 13.26
C TYR A 182 12.20 9.23 13.95
N MET A 183 12.70 8.12 13.39
CA MET A 183 13.83 7.38 13.96
C MET A 183 15.14 8.16 13.94
N LYS A 184 15.42 8.87 12.84
CA LYS A 184 16.60 9.75 12.78
C LYS A 184 16.57 10.86 13.84
N ASN A 185 15.38 11.37 14.16
CA ASN A 185 15.24 12.40 15.19
C ASN A 185 15.39 11.83 16.60
N LEU A 186 14.99 10.58 16.84
CA LEU A 186 15.22 9.90 18.12
C LEU A 186 16.72 9.74 18.40
N GLN A 187 17.50 9.30 17.41
CA GLN A 187 18.96 9.17 17.56
C GLN A 187 19.62 10.50 17.96
N LYS A 188 19.24 11.61 17.29
CA LYS A 188 19.79 12.94 17.58
C LYS A 188 19.38 13.51 18.94
N GLY A 189 18.28 13.03 19.51
CA GLY A 189 17.80 13.44 20.82
C GLY A 189 18.50 12.73 21.98
N GLU A 190 19.16 11.60 21.74
CA GLU A 190 19.96 10.89 22.76
C GLU A 190 21.38 11.47 22.93
N ASP A 191 21.85 12.27 21.97
CA ASP A 191 23.18 12.94 21.99
C ASP A 191 23.17 14.36 22.61
N GLN A 192 22.08 14.81 23.24
CA GLN A 192 21.96 16.16 23.86
C GLN A 192 21.71 16.14 25.36
#